data_AF-A0A4Q1KRA4-F1
#
_entry.id   AF-A0A4Q1KRA4-F1
#
_cell.length_a   1.000
_cell.length_b   1.000
_cell.length_c   1.000
_cell.angle_alpha   90.00
_cell.angle_beta   90.00
_cell.angle_gamma   90.00
#
_symmetry.space_group_name_H-M   'P 1'
#
loop_
_entity.id
_entity.type
_entity.pdbx_description
1 polymer ?
#
loop_
_entity_poly.entity_id
_entity_poly.type
_entity_poly.pdbx_seq_one_letter_code
_entity_poly.pdbx_strand_id
1 'polypeptide(L)'
;MAAERVMEHLATVVACPPPAACDRYGTGHLLHPVHERMLRNRPWGWREGVVLAVRARDGGVEVVVEYATGEGACRVWHHTALALGTGTPVRVHEQYHALEVEGQGFNVRLLGGVGPAPEPVRAQR
;
A
#
# COMPACT_ATOMS: atom_id res chain seq x y z
N MET A 1 3.89 30.89 16.18
CA MET A 1 2.75 29.94 16.04
C MET A 1 2.34 29.91 14.57
N ALA A 2 3.12 29.22 13.73
CA ALA A 2 2.81 29.06 12.30
C ALA A 2 2.28 27.64 12.11
N ALA A 3 1.00 27.54 11.76
CA ALA A 3 0.36 26.27 11.43
C ALA A 3 0.84 25.82 10.04
N GLU A 4 1.49 24.66 10.00
CA GLU A 4 2.00 24.04 8.79
C GLU A 4 0.81 23.52 7.97
N ARG A 5 0.57 24.17 6.83
CA ARG A 5 -0.50 23.78 5.90
C ARG A 5 -0.01 22.57 5.12
N VAL A 6 -0.28 21.36 5.64
CA VAL A 6 -0.08 20.12 4.89
C VAL A 6 -0.96 20.22 3.63
N MET A 7 -0.32 20.28 2.47
CA MET A 7 -1.01 20.29 1.18
C MET A 7 -1.71 18.94 0.99
N GLU A 8 -2.98 18.90 1.33
CA GLU A 8 -3.91 17.85 0.96
C GLU A 8 -4.10 17.91 -0.56
N HIS A 9 -3.23 17.21 -1.31
CA HIS A 9 -3.47 16.97 -2.72
C HIS A 9 -4.72 16.10 -2.80
N LEU A 10 -5.86 16.73 -3.08
CA LEU A 10 -7.07 16.07 -3.55
C LEU A 10 -6.75 15.43 -4.90
N ALA A 11 -6.08 14.27 -4.85
CA ALA A 11 -5.92 13.40 -5.99
C ALA A 11 -7.33 12.99 -6.40
N THR A 12 -7.80 13.52 -7.53
CA THR A 12 -9.08 13.10 -8.10
C THR A 12 -8.97 11.61 -8.37
N VAL A 13 -9.74 10.81 -7.62
CA VAL A 13 -9.79 9.37 -7.78
C VAL A 13 -10.56 9.08 -9.07
N VAL A 14 -9.82 8.98 -10.18
CA VAL A 14 -10.39 8.42 -11.41
C VAL A 14 -10.35 6.91 -11.24
N ALA A 15 -11.53 6.29 -11.12
CA ALA A 15 -11.66 4.84 -11.17
C ALA A 15 -10.95 4.32 -12.42
N CYS A 16 -10.24 3.19 -12.31
CA CYS A 16 -9.62 2.57 -13.48
C CYS A 16 -10.74 2.25 -14.48
N PRO A 17 -10.82 2.91 -15.66
CA PRO A 17 -11.89 2.64 -16.59
C PRO A 17 -11.75 1.18 -17.04
N PRO A 18 -12.82 0.37 -17.02
CA PRO A 18 -12.77 -0.96 -17.61
C PRO A 18 -12.57 -0.80 -19.12
N PRO A 19 -11.44 -1.30 -19.67
CA PRO A 19 -11.54 -2.44 -20.58
C PRO A 19 -10.33 -3.41 -20.49
N ALA A 20 -10.60 -4.71 -20.60
CA ALA A 20 -9.71 -5.86 -20.87
C ALA A 20 -8.33 -6.04 -20.15
N ALA A 21 -7.53 -5.00 -19.92
CA ALA A 21 -6.29 -5.04 -19.14
C ALA A 21 -5.90 -3.62 -18.71
N CYS A 22 -5.60 -3.43 -17.43
CA CYS A 22 -5.01 -2.19 -16.92
C CYS A 22 -3.63 -1.96 -17.55
N ASP A 23 -3.31 -0.73 -17.93
CA ASP A 23 -2.02 -0.32 -18.52
C ASP A 23 -1.30 0.76 -17.71
N ARG A 24 -1.84 1.11 -16.54
CA ARG A 24 -1.34 2.19 -15.69
C ARG A 24 -0.42 1.65 -14.60
N TYR A 25 0.58 2.45 -14.24
CA TYR A 25 1.52 2.16 -13.15
C TYR A 25 1.41 3.12 -11.95
N GLY A 26 0.42 4.03 -11.97
CA GLY A 26 0.12 4.90 -10.83
C GLY A 26 -0.28 4.09 -9.59
N THR A 27 -0.20 4.70 -8.39
CA THR A 27 -0.49 3.98 -7.14
C THR A 27 -1.87 3.31 -7.18
N GLY A 28 -1.93 2.03 -6.81
CA GLY A 28 -3.16 1.24 -6.91
C GLY A 28 -3.37 0.52 -8.24
N HIS A 29 -2.50 0.70 -9.23
CA HIS A 29 -2.55 -0.01 -10.52
C HIS A 29 -1.43 -1.06 -10.63
N LEU A 30 -0.96 -1.36 -11.84
CA LEU A 30 0.08 -2.35 -12.05
C LEU A 30 1.37 -1.98 -11.31
N LEU A 31 2.12 -3.00 -10.88
CA LEU A 31 3.45 -2.82 -10.33
C LEU A 31 4.46 -2.68 -11.47
N HIS A 32 5.11 -1.51 -11.56
CA HIS A 32 6.13 -1.27 -12.57
C HIS A 32 7.40 -2.09 -12.26
N PRO A 33 8.12 -2.67 -13.27
CA PRO A 33 9.31 -3.49 -13.02
C PRO A 33 10.42 -2.78 -12.23
N VAL A 34 10.61 -1.47 -12.43
CA VAL A 34 11.59 -0.68 -11.65
C VAL A 34 11.14 -0.54 -10.19
N HIS A 35 9.84 -0.36 -9.95
CA HIS A 35 9.29 -0.29 -8.59
C HIS A 35 9.47 -1.64 -7.88
N GLU A 36 9.14 -2.74 -8.54
CA GLU A 36 9.36 -4.09 -8.03
C GLU A 36 10.83 -4.35 -7.69
N ARG A 37 11.76 -3.94 -8.57
CA ARG A 37 13.21 -4.02 -8.30
C ARG A 37 13.61 -3.18 -7.09
N MET A 38 13.05 -1.99 -6.91
CA MET A 38 13.32 -1.16 -5.73
C MET A 38 12.86 -1.85 -4.45
N LEU A 39 11.64 -2.39 -4.43
CA LEU A 39 11.06 -3.10 -3.29
C LEU A 39 11.91 -4.31 -2.88
N ARG A 40 12.35 -5.12 -3.85
CA ARG A 40 13.25 -6.26 -3.58
C ARG A 40 14.59 -5.87 -2.96
N ASN A 41 15.10 -4.69 -3.28
CA ASN A 41 16.38 -4.19 -2.75
C ASN A 41 16.23 -3.38 -1.46
N ARG A 42 15.02 -3.29 -0.90
CA ARG A 42 14.68 -2.55 0.32
C ARG A 42 14.16 -3.53 1.38
N PRO A 43 15.04 -4.13 2.19
CA PRO A 43 14.61 -5.05 3.25
C PRO A 43 13.94 -4.36 4.44
N TRP A 44 14.02 -3.03 4.55
CA TRP A 44 13.36 -2.22 5.57
C TRP A 44 12.12 -1.51 5.02
N GLY A 45 11.35 -0.87 5.91
CA GLY A 45 10.15 -0.10 5.53
C GLY A 45 8.86 -0.92 5.45
N TRP A 46 8.97 -2.25 5.51
CA TRP A 46 7.86 -3.19 5.57
C TRP A 46 7.33 -3.35 7.00
N ARG A 47 6.00 -3.37 7.14
CA ARG A 47 5.30 -3.81 8.35
C ARG A 47 4.47 -5.05 8.07
N GLU A 48 4.57 -6.03 8.96
CA GLU A 48 3.69 -7.20 8.98
C GLU A 48 2.29 -6.79 9.46
N GLY A 49 1.25 -7.37 8.87
CA GLY A 49 -0.12 -7.15 9.29
C GLY A 49 -1.05 -8.26 8.85
N VAL A 50 -2.30 -8.14 9.28
CA VAL A 50 -3.38 -9.09 8.97
C VAL A 50 -4.54 -8.34 8.35
N VAL A 51 -5.11 -8.89 7.29
CA VAL A 51 -6.27 -8.32 6.61
C VAL A 51 -7.50 -8.39 7.53
N LEU A 52 -8.06 -7.24 7.88
CA LEU A 52 -9.30 -7.13 8.65
C LEU A 52 -10.55 -7.09 7.77
N ALA A 53 -10.46 -6.49 6.59
CA ALA A 53 -11.58 -6.36 5.68
C ALA A 53 -11.12 -6.18 4.24
N VAL A 54 -11.95 -6.66 3.32
CA VAL A 54 -11.81 -6.50 1.87
C VAL A 54 -13.15 -6.00 1.35
N ARG A 55 -13.17 -4.86 0.65
CA ARG A 55 -14.43 -4.19 0.24
C ARG A 55 -14.30 -3.65 -1.18
N ALA A 56 -15.34 -3.81 -1.98
CA ALA A 56 -15.42 -3.11 -3.26
C ALA A 56 -15.51 -1.59 -3.00
N ARG A 57 -14.65 -0.82 -3.66
CA ARG A 57 -14.60 0.65 -3.51
C ARG A 57 -14.01 1.30 -4.75
N ASP A 58 -14.62 2.39 -5.23
CA ASP A 58 -14.09 3.24 -6.32
C ASP A 58 -13.67 2.45 -7.58
N GLY A 59 -14.43 1.40 -7.93
CA GLY A 59 -14.15 0.54 -9.08
C GLY A 59 -13.00 -0.45 -8.88
N GLY A 60 -12.50 -0.61 -7.67
CA GLY A 60 -11.49 -1.59 -7.27
C GLY A 60 -11.79 -2.21 -5.91
N VAL A 61 -10.74 -2.61 -5.20
CA VAL A 61 -10.80 -3.21 -3.87
C VAL A 61 -10.05 -2.37 -2.85
N GLU A 62 -10.72 -2.02 -1.75
CA GLU A 62 -10.08 -1.55 -0.53
C GLU A 62 -9.76 -2.74 0.38
N VAL A 63 -8.55 -2.75 0.92
CA VAL A 63 -8.09 -3.70 1.93
C VAL A 63 -7.73 -2.93 3.19
N VAL A 64 -8.28 -3.35 4.33
CA VAL A 64 -7.94 -2.84 5.66
C VAL A 64 -6.98 -3.83 6.30
N VAL A 65 -5.83 -3.36 6.75
CA VAL A 65 -4.78 -4.19 7.37
C VAL A 65 -4.51 -3.68 8.77
N GLU A 66 -4.61 -4.54 9.77
CA GLU A 66 -4.13 -4.26 11.13
C GLU A 66 -2.69 -4.69 11.26
N TYR A 67 -1.84 -3.81 11.79
CA TYR A 67 -0.42 -4.10 11.97
C TYR A 67 -0.18 -5.05 13.14
N ALA A 68 0.66 -6.07 12.93
CA ALA A 68 0.97 -7.07 13.94
C ALA A 68 1.69 -6.49 15.18
N THR A 69 2.29 -5.30 15.03
CA THR A 69 2.93 -4.52 16.10
C THR A 69 1.93 -3.84 17.04
N GLY A 70 0.64 -3.81 16.70
CA GLY A 70 -0.39 -3.09 17.46
C GLY A 70 -0.34 -1.57 17.28
N GLU A 71 0.45 -1.05 16.34
CA GLU A 71 0.59 0.38 16.07
C GLU A 71 -0.67 1.02 15.44
N GLY A 72 -1.61 0.19 14.98
CA GLY A 72 -2.86 0.62 14.37
C GLY A 72 -3.13 -0.14 13.08
N ALA A 73 -3.86 0.49 12.17
CA ALA A 73 -4.25 -0.10 10.89
C ALA A 73 -3.98 0.85 9.73
N CYS A 74 -3.82 0.29 8.53
CA CYS A 74 -3.83 1.03 7.28
C CYS A 74 -4.95 0.59 6.37
N ARG A 75 -5.24 1.45 5.39
CA ARG A 75 -6.22 1.21 4.33
C ARG A 75 -5.51 1.40 3.01
N VAL A 76 -5.58 0.39 2.16
CA VAL A 76 -4.99 0.42 0.83
C VAL A 76 -6.04 0.11 -0.23
N TRP A 77 -5.82 0.58 -1.45
CA TRP A 77 -6.69 0.33 -2.58
C TRP A 77 -5.93 -0.24 -3.77
N HIS A 78 -6.52 -1.20 -4.47
CA HIS A 78 -6.03 -1.72 -5.73
C HIS A 78 -7.16 -1.77 -6.77
N HIS A 79 -6.84 -1.49 -8.03
CA HIS A 79 -7.82 -1.37 -9.11
C HIS A 79 -8.50 -2.70 -9.50
N THR A 80 -7.92 -3.84 -9.13
CA THR A 80 -8.48 -5.18 -9.42
C THR A 80 -8.56 -6.01 -8.13
N ALA A 81 -9.30 -7.11 -8.18
CA ALA A 81 -9.40 -8.04 -7.08
C ALA A 81 -8.02 -8.63 -6.74
N LEU A 82 -7.76 -8.78 -5.44
CA LEU A 82 -6.61 -9.47 -4.91
C LEU A 82 -7.08 -10.81 -4.35
N ALA A 83 -6.30 -11.88 -4.57
CA ALA A 83 -6.61 -13.21 -4.04
C ALA A 83 -6.27 -13.29 -2.53
N LEU A 84 -6.97 -12.50 -1.72
CA LEU A 84 -6.81 -12.43 -0.26
C LEU A 84 -8.17 -12.28 0.43
N GLY A 85 -8.25 -12.71 1.69
CA GLY A 85 -9.43 -12.61 2.53
C GLY A 85 -9.10 -12.08 3.91
N THR A 86 -10.12 -11.94 4.76
CA THR A 86 -9.92 -11.63 6.17
C THR A 86 -9.05 -12.70 6.85
N GLY A 87 -8.09 -12.28 7.66
CA GLY A 87 -7.12 -13.17 8.30
C GLY A 87 -5.87 -13.47 7.46
N THR A 88 -5.82 -13.06 6.18
CA THR A 88 -4.62 -13.26 5.36
C THR A 88 -3.45 -12.42 5.90
N PRO A 89 -2.28 -13.03 6.18
CA PRO A 89 -1.08 -12.30 6.56
C PRO A 89 -0.51 -11.56 5.34
N VAL A 90 -0.08 -10.33 5.56
CA VAL A 90 0.43 -9.44 4.50
C VAL A 90 1.55 -8.56 5.02
N ARG A 91 2.33 -7.99 4.11
CA ARG A 91 3.32 -6.95 4.42
C ARG A 91 2.97 -5.68 3.69
N VAL A 92 3.05 -4.54 4.38
CA VAL A 92 2.74 -3.23 3.79
C VAL A 92 3.97 -2.34 3.85
N HIS A 93 4.28 -1.67 2.74
CA HIS A 93 5.30 -0.63 2.67
C HIS A 93 4.62 0.72 2.39
N GLU A 94 4.22 1.44 3.44
CA GLU A 94 3.41 2.68 3.30
C GLU A 94 4.09 3.74 2.42
N GLN A 95 5.41 3.97 2.59
CA GLN A 95 6.16 4.96 1.80
C GLN A 95 6.19 4.66 0.30
N TYR A 96 6.17 3.38 -0.07
CA TYR A 96 6.26 2.94 -1.46
C TYR A 96 4.97 2.34 -1.97
N HIS A 97 3.86 2.53 -1.26
CA HIS A 97 2.57 2.18 -1.81
C HIS A 97 2.52 0.72 -2.27
N ALA A 98 3.04 -0.19 -1.44
CA ALA A 98 3.16 -1.60 -1.78
C ALA A 98 2.53 -2.51 -0.73
N LEU A 99 1.90 -3.58 -1.21
CA LEU A 99 1.37 -4.68 -0.43
C LEU A 99 2.03 -5.97 -0.94
N GLU A 100 2.53 -6.81 -0.04
CA GLU A 100 3.01 -8.15 -0.36
C GLU A 100 2.07 -9.18 0.26
N VAL A 101 1.63 -10.14 -0.55
CA VAL A 101 0.80 -11.27 -0.13
C VAL A 101 1.48 -12.53 -0.61
N GLU A 102 1.87 -13.41 0.31
CA GLU A 102 2.56 -14.67 -0.02
C GLU A 102 3.80 -14.48 -0.93
N GLY A 103 4.54 -13.38 -0.75
CA GLY A 103 5.72 -13.04 -1.57
C GLY A 103 5.42 -12.38 -2.91
N GLN A 104 4.14 -12.22 -3.29
CA GLN A 104 3.74 -11.45 -4.46
C GLN A 104 3.51 -9.98 -4.11
N GLY A 105 4.27 -9.09 -4.75
CA GLY A 105 4.15 -7.65 -4.58
C GLY A 105 3.06 -7.03 -5.46
N PHE A 106 2.31 -6.10 -4.87
CA PHE A 106 1.26 -5.32 -5.53
C PHE A 106 1.50 -3.83 -5.28
N ASN A 107 1.29 -3.03 -6.31
CA ASN A 107 1.23 -1.58 -6.19
C ASN A 107 -0.17 -1.17 -5.72
N VAL A 108 -0.24 -0.50 -4.57
CA VAL A 108 -1.48 -0.15 -3.88
C VAL A 108 -1.51 1.35 -3.57
N ARG A 109 -2.68 1.98 -3.66
CA ARG A 109 -2.83 3.35 -3.19
C ARG A 109 -3.10 3.34 -1.70
N LEU A 110 -2.28 4.06 -0.92
CA LEU A 110 -2.51 4.25 0.51
C LEU A 110 -3.65 5.26 0.65
N LEU A 111 -4.70 4.88 1.35
CA LEU A 111 -5.86 5.73 1.65
C LEU A 111 -5.76 6.33 3.07
N GLY A 112 -4.89 5.77 3.89
CA GLY A 112 -4.60 6.15 5.27
C GLY A 112 -3.78 5.06 5.95
N GLY A 113 -3.01 5.42 6.96
CA GLY A 113 -2.11 4.50 7.67
C GLY A 113 -1.47 5.18 8.86
N VAL A 114 -0.45 4.53 9.43
CA VAL A 114 0.30 5.06 10.58
C VAL A 114 1.63 5.71 10.15
N GLY A 115 1.82 5.88 8.85
CA GLY A 115 2.97 6.52 8.23
C GLY A 115 4.08 5.53 7.88
N PRO A 116 5.11 5.97 7.13
CA PRO A 116 6.27 5.13 6.82
C PRO A 116 6.89 4.50 8.06
N ALA A 117 7.23 3.21 7.98
CA ALA A 117 8.08 2.60 8.99
C ALA A 117 9.46 3.27 9.00
N PRO A 118 10.06 3.50 10.19
CA PRO A 118 11.32 4.20 10.30
C PRO A 118 12.43 3.45 9.58
N GLU A 119 13.33 4.21 8.93
CA GLU A 119 14.55 3.63 8.36
C GLU A 119 15.45 3.14 9.50
N PRO A 120 16.06 1.94 9.39
CA PRO A 120 17.01 1.47 10.38
C PRO A 120 18.16 2.47 10.51
N VAL A 121 18.43 2.89 11.74
CA VAL A 121 19.59 3.74 12.04
C VAL A 121 20.85 2.95 11.69
N ARG A 122 21.69 3.48 10.81
CA ARG A 122 23.01 2.87 10.56
C ARG A 122 23.79 2.89 11.88
N ALA A 123 24.16 1.71 12.36
CA ALA A 123 25.10 1.60 13.46
C ALA A 123 26.39 2.35 13.05
N GLN A 124 26.75 3.38 13.82
CA GLN A 124 28.05 4.02 13.67
C GLN A 124 29.10 2.96 14.05
N ARG A 125 29.99 2.67 13.11
CA ARG A 125 31.10 1.73 13.32
C ARG A 125 32.21 2.40 14.11
#